data_AF-A0A1V5N9R8-F1
#
_entry.id   AF-A0A1V5N9R8-F1
#
_cell.length_a   1.000
_cell.length_b   1.000
_cell.length_c   1.000
_cell.angle_alpha   90.00
_cell.angle_beta   90.00
_cell.angle_gamma   90.00
#
_symmetry.space_group_name_H-M   'P 1'
#
loop_
_entity.id
_entity.type
_entity.pdbx_description
1 polymer ?
#
loop_
_entity_poly.entity_id
_entity_poly.type
_entity_poly.pdbx_seq_one_letter_code
_entity_poly.pdbx_strand_id
1 'polypeptide(L)'
;MADTKIWVGTDTGNEGDINTAANWSPSGVPEAGDDVYFENSSQSVTDGLDALAAVTLGSLTIAQSFTGAIGTASAYLQAAASVVTIGRHSGPGSPTGSGRLMLDLRSVQTAVTIHNSGTSLDTNKPPIRIINTHASSVLTVRKGKVGIAANSTGETSQLATINVAYDTSKDADAEVYIGSGVTLATLNQTGGKVQLNCAATTVNTEGGTLLTEGSGAIGTINAYAGTLTLNSTGTITTLNIVRGGTAKVDFSKSPAARTVTTVKLEVGGELAYDVDAITITNKVASDNPVRLKASNI
;
A
#
# COMPACT_ATOMS: atom_id res chain seq x y z
N MET A 1 32.58 6.07 1.82
CA MET A 1 31.65 7.18 2.12
C MET A 1 30.38 6.86 1.37
N ALA A 2 29.22 7.34 1.81
CA ALA A 2 28.02 7.22 0.99
C ALA A 2 28.23 8.01 -0.30
N ASP A 3 28.14 7.34 -1.45
CA ASP A 3 28.21 7.97 -2.76
C ASP A 3 26.82 8.04 -3.39
N THR A 4 26.64 8.94 -4.35
CA THR A 4 25.42 8.99 -5.16
C THR A 4 25.60 8.11 -6.40
N LYS A 5 24.68 7.18 -6.62
CA LYS A 5 24.67 6.26 -7.78
C LYS A 5 23.43 6.49 -8.63
N ILE A 6 23.63 6.85 -9.89
CA ILE A 6 22.55 7.09 -10.85
C ILE A 6 22.53 5.96 -11.87
N TRP A 7 21.38 5.32 -12.02
CA TRP A 7 21.18 4.29 -13.05
C TRP A 7 21.16 4.92 -14.44
N VAL A 8 22.08 4.47 -15.31
CA VAL A 8 22.09 4.82 -16.72
C VAL A 8 21.60 3.68 -17.60
N GLY A 9 22.01 2.44 -17.30
CA GLY A 9 21.55 1.22 -17.99
C GLY A 9 21.92 1.12 -19.47
N THR A 10 23.01 1.78 -19.90
CA THR A 10 23.40 1.90 -21.32
C THR A 10 24.61 1.06 -21.71
N ASP A 11 25.09 0.15 -20.86
CA ASP A 11 26.21 -0.73 -21.21
C ASP A 11 25.81 -1.75 -22.26
N THR A 12 26.38 -1.62 -23.46
CA THR A 12 25.98 -2.43 -24.61
C THR A 12 26.28 -3.91 -24.40
N GLY A 13 25.24 -4.74 -24.43
CA GLY A 13 25.33 -6.19 -24.20
C GLY A 13 25.02 -6.60 -22.76
N ASN A 14 24.95 -5.65 -21.82
CA ASN A 14 24.58 -5.86 -20.42
C ASN A 14 23.47 -4.89 -20.00
N GLU A 15 22.67 -4.39 -20.95
CA GLU A 15 21.59 -3.47 -20.64
C GLU A 15 20.59 -4.12 -19.67
N GLY A 16 20.29 -3.42 -18.59
CA GLY A 16 19.32 -3.87 -17.59
C GLY A 16 19.85 -4.81 -16.51
N ASP A 17 21.13 -5.18 -16.54
CA ASP A 17 21.80 -5.83 -15.41
C ASP A 17 22.23 -4.80 -14.35
N ILE A 18 21.62 -4.88 -13.18
CA ILE A 18 21.92 -3.97 -12.06
C ILE A 18 23.32 -4.18 -11.47
N ASN A 19 23.93 -5.35 -11.69
CA ASN A 19 25.26 -5.69 -11.18
C ASN A 19 26.41 -5.26 -12.11
N THR A 20 26.09 -4.70 -13.27
CA THR A 20 27.11 -4.21 -14.20
C THR A 20 27.53 -2.79 -13.84
N ALA A 21 28.79 -2.61 -13.43
CA ALA A 21 29.34 -1.33 -12.98
C ALA A 21 29.17 -0.18 -13.99
N ALA A 22 29.24 -0.47 -15.30
CA ALA A 22 29.10 0.50 -16.38
C ALA A 22 27.65 1.01 -16.56
N ASN A 23 26.65 0.33 -15.97
CA ASN A 23 25.27 0.80 -15.95
C ASN A 23 25.00 1.86 -14.86
N TRP A 24 26.02 2.26 -14.13
CA TRP A 24 25.95 3.26 -13.06
C TRP A 24 26.81 4.49 -13.34
N SER A 25 26.36 5.64 -12.85
CA SER A 25 27.13 6.89 -12.87
C SER A 25 27.23 7.46 -11.45
N PRO A 26 28.45 7.72 -10.92
CA PRO A 26 29.73 7.28 -11.49
C PRO A 26 29.80 5.75 -11.54
N SER A 27 30.66 5.21 -12.43
CA SER A 27 30.82 3.77 -12.62
C SER A 27 31.12 3.05 -11.31
N GLY A 28 30.52 1.87 -11.14
CA GLY A 28 30.60 1.04 -9.94
C GLY A 28 29.21 0.76 -9.37
N VAL A 29 28.97 -0.51 -9.05
CA VAL A 29 27.71 -0.99 -8.46
C VAL A 29 27.47 -0.30 -7.09
N PRO A 30 26.22 -0.01 -6.71
CA PRO A 30 25.92 0.55 -5.40
C PRO A 30 26.43 -0.30 -4.25
N GLU A 31 27.02 0.37 -3.26
CA GLU A 31 27.51 -0.24 -2.02
C GLU A 31 26.67 0.19 -0.82
N ALA A 32 27.01 -0.34 0.36
CA ALA A 32 26.27 -0.04 1.59
C ALA A 32 26.40 1.45 1.95
N GLY A 33 25.25 2.08 2.18
CA GLY A 33 25.14 3.51 2.49
C GLY A 33 24.98 4.43 1.27
N ASP A 34 25.13 3.93 0.04
CA ASP A 34 24.95 4.76 -1.16
C ASP A 34 23.50 5.25 -1.32
N ASP A 35 23.37 6.43 -1.93
CA ASP A 35 22.09 6.99 -2.35
C ASP A 35 21.86 6.67 -3.84
N VAL A 36 20.86 5.84 -4.12
CA VAL A 36 20.58 5.33 -5.46
C VAL A 36 19.43 6.07 -6.12
N TYR A 37 19.64 6.49 -7.37
CA TYR A 37 18.68 7.25 -8.16
C TYR A 37 18.36 6.56 -9.48
N PHE A 38 17.07 6.44 -9.77
CA PHE A 38 16.51 6.12 -11.08
C PHE A 38 15.75 7.34 -11.58
N GLU A 39 16.32 8.06 -12.55
CA GLU A 39 15.74 9.28 -13.10
C GLU A 39 16.10 9.49 -14.56
N ASN A 40 15.29 10.26 -15.30
CA ASN A 40 15.51 10.66 -16.69
C ASN A 40 15.98 9.54 -17.63
N SER A 41 15.53 8.30 -17.40
CA SER A 41 15.93 7.12 -18.16
C SER A 41 14.73 6.22 -18.43
N SER A 42 14.74 5.62 -19.61
CA SER A 42 13.82 4.54 -19.99
C SER A 42 14.48 3.16 -19.92
N GLN A 43 15.75 3.09 -19.50
CA GLN A 43 16.48 1.83 -19.42
C GLN A 43 15.93 1.02 -18.24
N SER A 44 15.40 -0.16 -18.55
CA SER A 44 14.80 -1.04 -17.55
C SER A 44 15.87 -1.78 -16.77
N VAL A 45 15.56 -2.16 -15.53
CA VAL A 45 16.34 -3.10 -14.72
C VAL A 45 15.59 -4.43 -14.72
N THR A 46 16.11 -5.41 -15.46
CA THR A 46 15.45 -6.70 -15.67
C THR A 46 16.34 -7.90 -15.36
N ASP A 47 17.63 -7.67 -15.08
CA ASP A 47 18.60 -8.70 -14.76
C ASP A 47 19.41 -8.34 -13.50
N GLY A 48 20.09 -9.33 -12.92
CA GLY A 48 20.86 -9.19 -11.68
C GLY A 48 20.01 -8.80 -10.47
N LEU A 49 18.71 -9.10 -10.47
CA LEU A 49 17.73 -8.56 -9.51
C LEU A 49 18.00 -8.91 -8.05
N ASP A 50 18.89 -9.85 -7.75
CA ASP A 50 19.35 -10.23 -6.42
C ASP A 50 20.73 -9.69 -6.03
N ALA A 51 21.43 -9.01 -6.94
CA ALA A 51 22.79 -8.52 -6.72
C ALA A 51 22.91 -7.53 -5.56
N LEU A 52 21.85 -6.79 -5.25
CA LEU A 52 21.81 -5.84 -4.13
C LEU A 52 21.13 -6.43 -2.87
N ALA A 53 20.84 -7.73 -2.83
CA ALA A 53 20.09 -8.36 -1.73
C ALA A 53 20.78 -8.26 -0.35
N ALA A 54 22.12 -8.15 -0.34
CA ALA A 54 22.94 -7.98 0.87
C ALA A 54 23.35 -6.51 1.13
N VAL A 55 23.01 -5.59 0.22
CA VAL A 55 23.38 -4.19 0.30
C VAL A 55 22.25 -3.41 0.99
N THR A 56 22.61 -2.63 2.02
CA THR A 56 21.70 -1.65 2.63
C THR A 56 22.07 -0.26 2.14
N LEU A 57 21.26 0.26 1.23
CA LEU A 57 21.40 1.61 0.67
C LEU A 57 21.04 2.67 1.72
N GLY A 58 21.65 3.85 1.60
CA GLY A 58 21.25 5.04 2.34
C GLY A 58 19.83 5.46 1.95
N SER A 59 19.60 5.58 0.64
CA SER A 59 18.27 5.82 0.08
C SER A 59 18.10 5.22 -1.32
N LEU A 60 16.84 5.02 -1.71
CA LEU A 60 16.45 4.64 -3.06
C LEU A 60 15.39 5.62 -3.57
N THR A 61 15.73 6.38 -4.59
CA THR A 61 14.84 7.35 -5.23
C THR A 61 14.54 6.92 -6.65
N ILE A 62 13.26 6.69 -6.96
CA ILE A 62 12.77 6.43 -8.31
C ILE A 62 11.90 7.61 -8.71
N ALA A 63 12.47 8.54 -9.47
CA ALA A 63 11.79 9.76 -9.88
C ALA A 63 10.67 9.47 -10.88
N GLN A 64 9.66 10.34 -10.94
CA GLN A 64 8.56 10.20 -11.91
C GLN A 64 9.06 10.29 -13.36
N SER A 65 10.22 10.90 -13.61
CA SER A 65 10.87 10.94 -14.93
C SER A 65 11.41 9.59 -15.40
N PHE A 66 11.61 8.62 -14.50
CA PHE A 66 12.04 7.29 -14.88
C PHE A 66 10.86 6.49 -15.45
N THR A 67 11.02 5.97 -16.67
CA THR A 67 9.95 5.27 -17.40
C THR A 67 10.29 3.81 -17.70
N GLY A 68 11.53 3.38 -17.44
CA GLY A 68 11.93 1.98 -17.52
C GLY A 68 11.17 1.12 -16.50
N ALA A 69 11.17 -0.20 -16.68
CA ALA A 69 10.66 -1.14 -15.69
C ALA A 69 11.76 -1.49 -14.67
N ILE A 70 11.39 -1.75 -13.42
CA ILE A 70 12.26 -2.39 -12.42
C ILE A 70 11.61 -3.71 -12.02
N GLY A 71 12.37 -4.80 -12.20
CA GLY A 71 11.91 -6.17 -12.03
C GLY A 71 11.22 -6.73 -13.28
N THR A 72 10.89 -8.02 -13.22
CA THR A 72 10.14 -8.73 -14.27
C THR A 72 8.74 -9.07 -13.76
N ALA A 73 7.86 -9.63 -14.60
CA ALA A 73 6.52 -10.02 -14.15
C ALA A 73 6.51 -11.01 -12.95
N SER A 74 7.62 -11.72 -12.71
CA SER A 74 7.76 -12.74 -11.67
C SER A 74 8.85 -12.47 -10.64
N ALA A 75 9.70 -11.45 -10.84
CA ALA A 75 10.86 -11.21 -9.98
C ALA A 75 10.97 -9.74 -9.55
N TYR A 76 11.25 -9.57 -8.26
CA TYR A 76 11.46 -8.28 -7.61
C TYR A 76 12.94 -7.93 -7.62
N LEU A 77 13.26 -6.64 -7.77
CA LEU A 77 14.57 -6.12 -7.39
C LEU A 77 14.71 -6.21 -5.87
N GLN A 78 15.69 -6.96 -5.40
CA GLN A 78 16.04 -7.07 -3.99
C GLN A 78 17.07 -6.00 -3.64
N ALA A 79 16.63 -4.97 -2.90
CA ALA A 79 17.49 -3.90 -2.44
C ALA A 79 16.95 -3.33 -1.13
N ALA A 80 17.74 -3.42 -0.05
CA ALA A 80 17.36 -2.79 1.20
C ALA A 80 17.69 -1.30 1.17
N ALA A 81 16.81 -0.47 1.69
CA ALA A 81 17.04 0.97 1.85
C ALA A 81 16.30 1.48 3.09
N SER A 82 16.89 2.44 3.81
CA SER A 82 16.24 3.05 4.97
C SER A 82 15.13 4.03 4.54
N VAL A 83 15.30 4.67 3.39
CA VAL A 83 14.36 5.63 2.80
C VAL A 83 14.12 5.28 1.35
N VAL A 84 12.85 5.19 0.95
CA VAL A 84 12.46 4.96 -0.45
C VAL A 84 11.49 6.05 -0.89
N THR A 85 11.79 6.73 -1.99
CA THR A 85 10.92 7.75 -2.59
C THR A 85 10.57 7.37 -4.01
N ILE A 86 9.29 7.28 -4.34
CA ILE A 86 8.81 6.89 -5.68
C ILE A 86 7.90 7.96 -6.26
N GLY A 87 8.08 8.25 -7.54
CA GLY A 87 7.16 9.07 -8.33
C GLY A 87 7.17 10.55 -7.98
N ARG A 88 8.22 11.03 -7.29
CA ARG A 88 8.40 12.46 -7.05
C ARG A 88 8.75 13.15 -8.37
N HIS A 89 8.12 14.28 -8.64
CA HIS A 89 8.45 15.17 -9.74
C HIS A 89 8.58 16.60 -9.22
N SER A 90 9.62 17.30 -9.67
CA SER A 90 9.79 18.73 -9.47
C SER A 90 10.26 19.32 -10.79
N GLY A 91 9.53 20.32 -11.29
CA GLY A 91 9.87 21.00 -12.54
C GLY A 91 8.67 21.14 -13.46
N PRO A 92 8.88 21.77 -14.63
CA PRO A 92 7.87 21.83 -15.67
C PRO A 92 7.70 20.44 -16.31
N GLY A 93 6.46 20.03 -16.53
CA GLY A 93 6.11 18.77 -17.21
C GLY A 93 5.20 17.87 -16.41
N SER A 94 4.82 16.76 -17.04
CA SER A 94 3.96 15.72 -16.45
C SER A 94 4.50 14.34 -16.82
N PRO A 95 5.69 13.96 -16.32
CA PRO A 95 6.29 12.68 -16.69
C PRO A 95 5.40 11.52 -16.26
N THR A 96 5.33 10.49 -17.10
CA THR A 96 4.40 9.38 -16.93
C THR A 96 4.77 8.48 -15.76
N GLY A 97 6.04 8.36 -15.40
CA GLY A 97 6.51 7.38 -14.42
C GLY A 97 6.58 5.97 -14.98
N SER A 98 7.24 5.10 -14.23
CA SER A 98 7.38 3.69 -14.59
C SER A 98 6.05 2.95 -14.45
N GLY A 99 5.77 2.09 -15.43
CA GLY A 99 4.62 1.20 -15.40
C GLY A 99 4.86 -0.14 -14.69
N ARG A 100 6.08 -0.41 -14.22
CA ARG A 100 6.42 -1.57 -13.38
C ARG A 100 7.58 -1.23 -12.47
N LEU A 101 7.33 -1.21 -11.17
CA LEU A 101 8.33 -1.12 -10.10
C LEU A 101 8.06 -2.25 -9.10
N MET A 102 8.84 -3.32 -9.17
CA MET A 102 8.76 -4.46 -8.26
C MET A 102 9.95 -4.45 -7.32
N LEU A 103 9.73 -4.06 -6.06
CA LEU A 103 10.78 -3.86 -5.05
C LEU A 103 10.60 -4.80 -3.85
N ASP A 104 11.63 -5.56 -3.54
CA ASP A 104 11.77 -6.28 -2.26
C ASP A 104 12.80 -5.54 -1.40
N LEU A 105 12.29 -4.84 -0.40
CA LEU A 105 13.04 -3.98 0.52
C LEU A 105 13.64 -4.76 1.69
N ARG A 106 13.57 -6.10 1.64
CA ARG A 106 14.20 -7.01 2.60
C ARG A 106 13.71 -6.75 4.03
N SER A 107 14.57 -6.96 5.02
CA SER A 107 14.26 -6.88 6.45
C SER A 107 14.77 -5.59 7.11
N VAL A 108 15.15 -4.58 6.33
CA VAL A 108 15.53 -3.27 6.87
C VAL A 108 14.28 -2.46 7.18
N GLN A 109 14.33 -1.67 8.26
CA GLN A 109 13.30 -0.68 8.55
C GLN A 109 13.30 0.38 7.45
N THR A 110 12.21 0.48 6.72
CA THR A 110 12.10 1.40 5.60
C THR A 110 10.96 2.39 5.77
N ALA A 111 11.24 3.67 5.53
CA ALA A 111 10.25 4.69 5.29
C ALA A 111 10.02 4.86 3.78
N VAL A 112 8.88 4.40 3.27
CA VAL A 112 8.51 4.50 1.86
C VAL A 112 7.51 5.63 1.65
N THR A 113 7.79 6.52 0.70
CA THR A 113 6.83 7.55 0.24
C THR A 113 6.58 7.43 -1.25
N ILE A 114 5.31 7.26 -1.62
CA ILE A 114 4.86 7.20 -3.01
C ILE A 114 4.08 8.47 -3.33
N HIS A 115 4.66 9.26 -4.23
CA HIS A 115 4.08 10.51 -4.70
C HIS A 115 3.18 10.34 -5.92
N ASN A 116 3.45 9.35 -6.76
CA ASN A 116 2.63 8.96 -7.90
C ASN A 116 3.11 7.60 -8.46
N SER A 117 2.37 7.02 -9.41
CA SER A 117 2.80 5.87 -10.21
C SER A 117 2.61 6.14 -11.70
N GLY A 118 3.23 5.32 -12.56
CA GLY A 118 2.85 5.26 -13.97
C GLY A 118 1.62 4.40 -14.24
N THR A 119 1.35 4.17 -15.53
CA THR A 119 0.31 3.24 -15.98
C THR A 119 0.85 1.82 -15.95
N SER A 120 0.11 0.88 -15.34
CA SER A 120 0.59 -0.50 -15.22
C SER A 120 0.90 -1.14 -16.58
N LEU A 121 2.08 -1.75 -16.68
CA LEU A 121 2.45 -2.63 -17.79
C LEU A 121 1.87 -4.04 -17.63
N ASP A 122 1.47 -4.40 -16.41
CA ASP A 122 0.98 -5.73 -16.09
C ASP A 122 -0.53 -5.74 -15.92
N THR A 123 -1.19 -6.57 -16.72
CA THR A 123 -2.65 -6.76 -16.68
C THR A 123 -3.12 -7.09 -15.27
N ASN A 124 -4.08 -6.33 -14.76
CA ASN A 124 -4.70 -6.49 -13.45
C ASN A 124 -3.72 -6.40 -12.26
N LYS A 125 -2.55 -5.79 -12.44
CA LYS A 125 -1.59 -5.56 -11.35
C LYS A 125 -1.32 -4.08 -11.16
N PRO A 126 -1.05 -3.63 -9.92
CA PRO A 126 -0.57 -2.28 -9.70
C PRO A 126 0.85 -2.11 -10.28
N PRO A 127 1.15 -0.92 -10.84
CA PRO A 127 2.47 -0.60 -11.39
C PRO A 127 3.55 -0.69 -10.31
N ILE A 128 3.26 -0.26 -9.07
CA ILE A 128 4.18 -0.36 -7.94
C ILE A 128 3.79 -1.58 -7.11
N ARG A 129 4.72 -2.50 -6.87
CA ARG A 129 4.58 -3.67 -6.00
C ARG A 129 5.73 -3.72 -5.02
N ILE A 130 5.40 -3.82 -3.74
CA ILE A 130 6.39 -3.76 -2.66
C ILE A 130 6.27 -4.99 -1.76
N ILE A 131 7.44 -5.51 -1.37
CA ILE A 131 7.64 -6.42 -0.25
C ILE A 131 8.60 -5.73 0.72
N ASN A 132 8.29 -5.81 2.02
CA ASN A 132 9.22 -5.48 3.10
C ASN A 132 8.89 -6.40 4.27
N THR A 133 9.87 -6.79 5.07
CA THR A 133 9.69 -7.79 6.15
C THR A 133 10.04 -7.24 7.52
N HIS A 134 10.14 -5.92 7.67
CA HIS A 134 10.48 -5.30 8.94
C HIS A 134 9.24 -4.73 9.65
N ALA A 135 9.05 -5.14 10.91
CA ALA A 135 7.88 -4.80 11.72
C ALA A 135 7.66 -3.30 11.94
N SER A 136 8.68 -2.46 11.80
CA SER A 136 8.60 -1.00 12.01
C SER A 136 8.62 -0.18 10.71
N SER A 137 8.49 -0.82 9.55
CA SER A 137 8.43 -0.10 8.27
C SER A 137 7.12 0.65 8.09
N VAL A 138 7.21 1.79 7.41
CA VAL A 138 6.08 2.70 7.17
C VAL A 138 5.97 2.98 5.68
N LEU A 139 4.78 2.81 5.13
CA LEU A 139 4.45 3.15 3.74
C LEU A 139 3.45 4.30 3.71
N THR A 140 3.76 5.36 2.98
CA THR A 140 2.84 6.48 2.72
C THR A 140 2.54 6.59 1.24
N VAL A 141 1.26 6.51 0.87
CA VAL A 141 0.77 6.65 -0.51
C VAL A 141 -0.04 7.92 -0.62
N ARG A 142 0.43 8.88 -1.42
CA ARG A 142 -0.29 10.15 -1.68
C ARG A 142 -1.07 10.10 -2.98
N LYS A 143 -0.54 9.41 -3.98
CA LYS A 143 -1.15 9.21 -5.29
C LYS A 143 -0.57 7.98 -5.97
N GLY A 144 -1.27 7.46 -6.98
CA GLY A 144 -0.86 6.33 -7.79
C GLY A 144 -1.49 5.02 -7.29
N LYS A 145 -1.08 3.94 -7.95
CA LYS A 145 -1.57 2.58 -7.70
C LYS A 145 -0.47 1.71 -7.12
N VAL A 146 -0.73 1.07 -5.98
CA VAL A 146 0.28 0.36 -5.19
C VAL A 146 -0.26 -0.99 -4.72
N GLY A 147 0.56 -2.04 -4.82
CA GLY A 147 0.30 -3.35 -4.24
C GLY A 147 1.34 -3.72 -3.20
N ILE A 148 0.91 -4.26 -2.06
CA ILE A 148 1.80 -4.83 -1.04
C ILE A 148 1.56 -6.34 -1.03
N ALA A 149 2.61 -7.14 -1.27
CA ALA A 149 2.50 -8.61 -1.42
C ALA A 149 1.34 -9.02 -2.35
N ALA A 150 1.31 -8.41 -3.54
CA ALA A 150 0.17 -8.39 -4.46
C ALA A 150 0.45 -9.00 -5.83
N ASN A 151 1.67 -9.46 -6.09
CA ASN A 151 2.03 -9.99 -7.40
C ASN A 151 1.58 -11.44 -7.56
N SER A 152 1.77 -12.27 -6.54
CA SER A 152 1.39 -13.68 -6.59
C SER A 152 0.77 -14.15 -5.28
N THR A 153 -0.03 -15.21 -5.35
CA THR A 153 -0.56 -15.86 -4.16
C THR A 153 0.58 -16.38 -3.29
N GLY A 154 0.50 -16.16 -1.97
CA GLY A 154 1.50 -16.62 -1.02
C GLY A 154 2.64 -15.63 -0.73
N GLU A 155 2.66 -14.47 -1.41
CA GLU A 155 3.57 -13.39 -1.02
C GLU A 155 3.28 -12.90 0.39
N THR A 156 4.33 -12.58 1.13
CA THR A 156 4.25 -12.06 2.49
C THR A 156 4.97 -10.73 2.61
N SER A 157 4.50 -9.91 3.53
CA SER A 157 5.11 -8.61 3.87
C SER A 157 4.77 -8.26 5.31
N GLN A 158 5.51 -7.36 5.91
CA GLN A 158 5.31 -6.86 7.25
C GLN A 158 5.49 -5.34 7.26
N LEU A 159 4.48 -4.62 7.76
CA LEU A 159 4.50 -3.17 7.87
C LEU A 159 3.86 -2.76 9.21
N ALA A 160 4.49 -1.82 9.92
CA ALA A 160 3.87 -1.18 11.08
C ALA A 160 2.67 -0.36 10.63
N THR A 161 2.89 0.51 9.65
CA THR A 161 1.90 1.52 9.28
C THR A 161 1.81 1.68 7.78
N ILE A 162 0.58 1.67 7.26
CA ILE A 162 0.26 2.15 5.92
C ILE A 162 -0.58 3.42 6.07
N ASN A 163 -0.11 4.53 5.50
CA ASN A 163 -0.84 5.79 5.40
C ASN A 163 -1.30 5.97 3.95
N VAL A 164 -2.62 6.02 3.75
CA VAL A 164 -3.23 6.31 2.46
C VAL A 164 -3.84 7.70 2.51
N ALA A 165 -3.24 8.62 1.77
CA ALA A 165 -3.64 10.00 1.67
C ALA A 165 -4.06 10.34 0.23
N TYR A 166 -4.27 11.62 -0.02
CA TYR A 166 -4.53 12.19 -1.34
C TYR A 166 -3.77 13.51 -1.45
N ASP A 167 -3.66 14.04 -2.67
CA ASP A 167 -3.03 15.33 -2.92
C ASP A 167 -4.06 16.36 -3.41
N THR A 168 -4.85 15.99 -4.41
CA THR A 168 -5.89 16.83 -5.01
C THR A 168 -7.27 16.18 -4.98
N SER A 169 -7.37 14.89 -5.29
CA SER A 169 -8.63 14.15 -5.36
C SER A 169 -8.74 13.11 -4.25
N LYS A 170 -9.62 13.37 -3.29
CA LYS A 170 -9.87 12.50 -2.14
C LYS A 170 -10.25 11.07 -2.52
N ASP A 171 -10.88 10.84 -3.67
CA ASP A 171 -11.39 9.51 -4.05
C ASP A 171 -10.62 8.82 -5.18
N ALA A 172 -9.74 9.54 -5.89
CA ALA A 172 -9.11 9.04 -7.12
C ALA A 172 -7.58 9.08 -7.10
N ASP A 173 -6.94 9.80 -6.18
CA ASP A 173 -5.49 9.94 -6.22
C ASP A 173 -4.77 8.64 -5.88
N ALA A 174 -5.17 7.96 -4.79
CA ALA A 174 -4.51 6.76 -4.33
C ALA A 174 -5.40 5.52 -4.49
N GLU A 175 -4.82 4.43 -4.98
CA GLU A 175 -5.43 3.10 -5.00
C GLU A 175 -4.42 2.08 -4.45
N VAL A 176 -4.78 1.44 -3.34
CA VAL A 176 -3.87 0.57 -2.59
C VAL A 176 -4.49 -0.81 -2.42
N TYR A 177 -3.77 -1.82 -2.87
CA TYR A 177 -4.11 -3.22 -2.67
C TYR A 177 -3.15 -3.85 -1.65
N ILE A 178 -3.69 -4.39 -0.56
CA ILE A 178 -2.92 -5.04 0.49
C ILE A 178 -3.24 -6.53 0.43
N GLY A 179 -2.24 -7.34 0.05
CA GLY A 179 -2.37 -8.78 -0.12
C GLY A 179 -2.62 -9.52 1.18
N SER A 180 -3.11 -10.75 1.10
CA SER A 180 -3.54 -11.54 2.27
C SER A 180 -2.39 -12.03 3.15
N GLY A 181 -1.16 -12.12 2.63
CA GLY A 181 0.03 -12.49 3.41
C GLY A 181 0.70 -11.31 4.14
N VAL A 182 0.08 -10.13 4.15
CA VAL A 182 0.61 -8.96 4.87
C VAL A 182 0.31 -9.05 6.36
N THR A 183 1.32 -8.87 7.21
CA THR A 183 1.15 -8.57 8.63
C THR A 183 1.14 -7.07 8.82
N LEU A 184 -0.02 -6.50 9.17
CA LEU A 184 -0.22 -5.05 9.31
C LEU A 184 -0.63 -4.69 10.73
N ALA A 185 0.05 -3.72 11.35
CA ALA A 185 -0.42 -3.17 12.62
C ALA A 185 -1.49 -2.09 12.39
N THR A 186 -1.17 -1.02 11.65
CA THR A 186 -2.04 0.15 11.49
C THR A 186 -2.26 0.53 10.02
N LEU A 187 -3.52 0.71 9.64
CA LEU A 187 -3.92 1.41 8.41
C LEU A 187 -4.52 2.76 8.79
N ASN A 188 -3.98 3.85 8.26
CA ASN A 188 -4.58 5.18 8.33
C ASN A 188 -5.01 5.60 6.92
N GLN A 189 -6.28 5.92 6.74
CA GLN A 189 -6.85 6.29 5.46
C GLN A 189 -7.56 7.64 5.55
N THR A 190 -7.01 8.68 4.93
CA THR A 190 -7.67 9.99 4.82
C THR A 190 -8.34 10.20 3.47
N GLY A 191 -8.03 9.37 2.49
CA GLY A 191 -8.63 9.32 1.15
C GLY A 191 -8.24 8.06 0.39
N GLY A 192 -8.43 8.07 -0.92
CA GLY A 192 -8.12 6.98 -1.84
C GLY A 192 -9.04 5.77 -1.70
N LYS A 193 -8.70 4.72 -2.45
CA LYS A 193 -9.36 3.43 -2.43
C LYS A 193 -8.41 2.39 -1.85
N VAL A 194 -8.84 1.69 -0.82
CA VAL A 194 -8.05 0.62 -0.19
C VAL A 194 -8.80 -0.69 -0.27
N GLN A 195 -8.13 -1.72 -0.78
CA GLN A 195 -8.53 -3.11 -0.62
C GLN A 195 -7.61 -3.79 0.40
N LEU A 196 -8.17 -4.16 1.54
CA LEU A 196 -7.47 -4.79 2.65
C LEU A 196 -7.84 -6.28 2.72
N ASN A 197 -6.93 -7.16 2.31
CA ASN A 197 -7.17 -8.61 2.29
C ASN A 197 -6.50 -9.37 3.44
N CYS A 198 -5.92 -8.65 4.41
CA CYS A 198 -5.16 -9.21 5.52
C CYS A 198 -5.71 -8.78 6.89
N ALA A 199 -5.12 -9.34 7.95
CA ALA A 199 -5.39 -8.90 9.31
C ALA A 199 -4.77 -7.51 9.57
N ALA A 200 -5.42 -6.72 10.43
CA ALA A 200 -4.90 -5.44 10.92
C ALA A 200 -5.20 -5.27 12.41
N THR A 201 -4.28 -4.69 13.18
CA THR A 201 -4.58 -4.37 14.59
C THR A 201 -5.55 -3.20 14.67
N THR A 202 -5.28 -2.13 13.91
CA THR A 202 -6.06 -0.90 13.90
C THR A 202 -6.26 -0.39 12.48
N VAL A 203 -7.48 0.02 12.16
CA VAL A 203 -7.83 0.72 10.92
C VAL A 203 -8.51 2.03 11.28
N ASN A 204 -7.98 3.15 10.82
CA ASN A 204 -8.55 4.48 10.99
C ASN A 204 -8.97 5.02 9.62
N THR A 205 -10.25 5.39 9.45
CA THR A 205 -10.75 5.98 8.20
C THR A 205 -11.33 7.37 8.44
N GLU A 206 -10.75 8.38 7.79
CA GLU A 206 -11.19 9.78 7.76
C GLU A 206 -11.69 10.19 6.35
N GLY A 207 -11.79 9.21 5.44
CA GLY A 207 -12.22 9.43 4.07
C GLY A 207 -11.97 8.24 3.15
N GLY A 208 -12.30 8.43 1.87
CA GLY A 208 -12.09 7.45 0.82
C GLY A 208 -13.03 6.25 0.90
N THR A 209 -12.65 5.17 0.21
CA THR A 209 -13.37 3.90 0.23
C THR A 209 -12.47 2.78 0.75
N LEU A 210 -12.95 2.00 1.71
CA LEU A 210 -12.30 0.80 2.21
C LEU A 210 -13.14 -0.42 1.79
N LEU A 211 -12.50 -1.41 1.19
CA LEU A 211 -13.04 -2.75 0.99
C LEU A 211 -12.18 -3.73 1.78
N THR A 212 -12.77 -4.50 2.68
CA THR A 212 -12.06 -5.62 3.32
C THR A 212 -12.51 -6.92 2.66
N GLU A 213 -11.58 -7.81 2.33
CA GLU A 213 -11.90 -9.18 1.89
C GLU A 213 -10.98 -10.21 2.55
N GLY A 214 -11.13 -11.48 2.17
CA GLY A 214 -10.38 -12.59 2.75
C GLY A 214 -10.88 -12.96 4.15
N SER A 215 -9.95 -13.37 5.01
CA SER A 215 -10.24 -13.88 6.36
C SER A 215 -9.45 -13.16 7.46
N GLY A 216 -8.81 -12.03 7.13
CA GLY A 216 -8.03 -11.25 8.08
C GLY A 216 -8.90 -10.67 9.19
N ALA A 217 -8.60 -11.02 10.44
CA ALA A 217 -9.24 -10.43 11.61
C ALA A 217 -8.77 -8.99 11.81
N ILE A 218 -9.68 -8.10 12.22
CA ILE A 218 -9.36 -6.71 12.51
C ILE A 218 -9.62 -6.44 13.98
N GLY A 219 -8.61 -5.94 14.69
CA GLY A 219 -8.76 -5.57 16.11
C GLY A 219 -9.76 -4.44 16.26
N THR A 220 -9.40 -3.24 15.80
CA THR A 220 -10.24 -2.05 15.90
C THR A 220 -10.39 -1.34 14.56
N ILE A 221 -11.62 -0.98 14.20
CA ILE A 221 -11.91 -0.02 13.14
C ILE A 221 -12.45 1.25 13.78
N ASN A 222 -11.79 2.38 13.55
CA ASN A 222 -12.27 3.71 13.86
C ASN A 222 -12.71 4.40 12.56
N ALA A 223 -14.01 4.35 12.29
CA ALA A 223 -14.63 4.95 11.12
C ALA A 223 -15.11 6.37 11.45
N TYR A 224 -14.27 7.36 11.11
CA TYR A 224 -14.57 8.78 11.24
C TYR A 224 -15.23 9.34 9.97
N ALA A 225 -14.89 8.85 8.79
CA ALA A 225 -15.57 9.19 7.53
C ALA A 225 -15.25 8.16 6.43
N GLY A 226 -15.86 8.35 5.27
CA GLY A 226 -15.68 7.49 4.09
C GLY A 226 -16.74 6.39 3.99
N THR A 227 -16.57 5.51 2.99
CA THR A 227 -17.44 4.35 2.77
C THR A 227 -16.65 3.08 2.99
N LEU A 228 -17.11 2.24 3.91
CA LEU A 228 -16.45 0.99 4.29
C LEU A 228 -17.35 -0.19 3.93
N THR A 229 -16.92 -1.00 2.96
CA THR A 229 -17.55 -2.28 2.63
C THR A 229 -16.77 -3.39 3.33
N LEU A 230 -17.37 -3.99 4.35
CA LEU A 230 -16.67 -4.89 5.26
C LEU A 230 -16.98 -6.37 4.95
N ASN A 231 -16.39 -6.91 3.88
CA ASN A 231 -16.66 -8.27 3.38
C ASN A 231 -15.71 -9.38 3.90
N SER A 232 -14.69 -9.06 4.71
CA SER A 232 -13.79 -10.07 5.29
C SER A 232 -14.56 -11.00 6.24
N THR A 233 -14.24 -12.30 6.23
CA THR A 233 -14.77 -13.28 7.19
C THR A 233 -14.06 -13.27 8.54
N GLY A 234 -12.96 -12.51 8.66
CA GLY A 234 -12.29 -12.30 9.93
C GLY A 234 -13.17 -11.54 10.92
N THR A 235 -13.03 -11.85 12.21
CA THR A 235 -13.76 -11.14 13.26
C THR A 235 -13.26 -9.71 13.39
N ILE A 236 -14.18 -8.76 13.49
CA ILE A 236 -13.89 -7.40 13.95
C ILE A 236 -14.11 -7.35 15.45
N THR A 237 -13.09 -7.03 16.24
CA THR A 237 -13.24 -6.98 17.71
C THR A 237 -14.01 -5.72 18.12
N THR A 238 -13.61 -4.55 17.62
CA THR A 238 -14.27 -3.27 17.90
C THR A 238 -14.50 -2.48 16.63
N LEU A 239 -15.75 -2.10 16.37
CA LEU A 239 -16.14 -1.18 15.30
C LEU A 239 -16.69 0.11 15.93
N ASN A 240 -15.91 1.18 15.85
CA ASN A 240 -16.31 2.52 16.27
C ASN A 240 -16.73 3.33 15.05
N ILE A 241 -18.00 3.68 14.94
CA ILE A 241 -18.55 4.58 13.93
C ILE A 241 -18.79 5.91 14.65
N VAL A 242 -17.82 6.83 14.51
CA VAL A 242 -17.55 7.88 15.51
C VAL A 242 -18.31 9.18 15.23
N ARG A 243 -18.55 9.96 16.30
CA ARG A 243 -19.36 11.20 16.32
C ARG A 243 -18.81 12.28 15.38
N GLY A 244 -19.70 12.94 14.65
CA GLY A 244 -19.35 14.01 13.70
C GLY A 244 -18.85 13.50 12.35
N GLY A 245 -18.77 12.17 12.21
CA GLY A 245 -18.39 11.49 10.98
C GLY A 245 -19.54 11.28 10.02
N THR A 246 -19.25 11.33 8.73
CA THR A 246 -20.15 10.89 7.63
C THR A 246 -19.84 9.45 7.20
N ALA A 247 -19.31 8.65 8.13
CA ALA A 247 -18.90 7.27 7.86
C ALA A 247 -20.10 6.39 7.51
N LYS A 248 -19.98 5.68 6.39
CA LYS A 248 -20.97 4.70 5.94
C LYS A 248 -20.36 3.32 5.98
N VAL A 249 -20.80 2.49 6.91
CA VAL A 249 -20.34 1.11 7.04
C VAL A 249 -21.40 0.17 6.51
N ASP A 250 -21.02 -0.67 5.55
CA ASP A 250 -21.91 -1.57 4.84
C ASP A 250 -21.39 -3.01 4.87
N PHE A 251 -22.20 -3.89 5.46
CA PHE A 251 -21.99 -5.33 5.48
C PHE A 251 -22.90 -6.07 4.48
N SER A 252 -23.87 -5.41 3.83
CA SER A 252 -24.89 -6.03 2.96
C SER A 252 -24.34 -6.62 1.65
N LYS A 253 -23.06 -6.37 1.33
CA LYS A 253 -22.46 -6.75 0.03
C LYS A 253 -21.84 -8.15 0.01
N SER A 254 -22.07 -8.96 1.04
CA SER A 254 -21.61 -10.34 1.09
C SER A 254 -22.62 -11.21 1.86
N PRO A 255 -22.93 -12.44 1.39
CA PRO A 255 -23.77 -13.38 2.12
C PRO A 255 -22.99 -14.18 3.19
N ALA A 256 -21.67 -14.01 3.26
CA ALA A 256 -20.85 -14.79 4.19
C ALA A 256 -21.11 -14.40 5.65
N ALA A 257 -21.18 -15.41 6.51
CA ALA A 257 -21.29 -15.24 7.95
C ALA A 257 -20.07 -14.50 8.49
N ARG A 258 -20.31 -13.41 9.24
CA ARG A 258 -19.27 -12.54 9.81
C ARG A 258 -19.64 -12.12 11.22
N THR A 259 -18.63 -11.73 11.99
CA THR A 259 -18.79 -11.37 13.40
C THR A 259 -18.17 -10.01 13.70
N VAL A 260 -18.94 -9.18 14.41
CA VAL A 260 -18.45 -7.97 15.05
C VAL A 260 -18.72 -8.10 16.54
N THR A 261 -17.67 -8.09 17.37
CA THR A 261 -17.86 -8.31 18.82
C THR A 261 -18.52 -7.09 19.46
N THR A 262 -17.98 -5.89 19.22
CA THR A 262 -18.51 -4.64 19.77
C THR A 262 -18.71 -3.62 18.66
N VAL A 263 -19.90 -3.01 18.63
CA VAL A 263 -20.22 -1.84 17.79
C VAL A 263 -20.51 -0.65 18.68
N LYS A 264 -19.81 0.46 18.45
CA LYS A 264 -20.17 1.78 18.95
C LYS A 264 -20.66 2.63 17.78
N LEU A 265 -21.94 3.02 17.79
CA LEU A 265 -22.56 3.85 16.75
C LEU A 265 -22.92 5.22 17.31
N GLU A 266 -22.26 6.26 16.81
CA GLU A 266 -22.51 7.65 17.20
C GLU A 266 -23.30 8.43 16.14
N VAL A 267 -23.80 9.60 16.54
CA VAL A 267 -24.59 10.49 15.67
C VAL A 267 -23.79 10.86 14.41
N GLY A 268 -24.43 10.67 13.25
CA GLY A 268 -23.87 10.94 11.92
C GLY A 268 -23.42 9.69 11.17
N GLY A 269 -23.11 8.60 11.89
CA GLY A 269 -22.71 7.34 11.30
C GLY A 269 -23.87 6.53 10.73
N GLU A 270 -23.59 5.77 9.67
CA GLU A 270 -24.52 4.80 9.08
C GLU A 270 -23.94 3.38 9.21
N LEU A 271 -24.76 2.43 9.65
CA LEU A 271 -24.44 1.00 9.68
C LEU A 271 -25.55 0.23 8.98
N ALA A 272 -25.20 -0.43 7.88
CA ALA A 272 -26.07 -1.36 7.16
C ALA A 272 -25.56 -2.79 7.35
N TYR A 273 -26.43 -3.70 7.79
CA TYR A 273 -26.12 -5.11 7.92
C TYR A 273 -27.37 -5.97 7.73
N ASP A 274 -27.14 -7.20 7.27
CA ASP A 274 -28.13 -8.27 7.25
C ASP A 274 -27.98 -9.10 8.53
N VAL A 275 -29.08 -9.30 9.26
CA VAL A 275 -29.12 -10.07 10.51
C VAL A 275 -28.82 -11.55 10.30
N ASP A 276 -29.06 -12.07 9.10
CA ASP A 276 -28.79 -13.48 8.77
C ASP A 276 -27.30 -13.70 8.44
N ALA A 277 -26.59 -12.65 8.00
CA ALA A 277 -25.18 -12.71 7.65
C ALA A 277 -24.25 -12.18 8.76
N ILE A 278 -24.71 -11.25 9.60
CA ILE A 278 -23.88 -10.57 10.59
C ILE A 278 -24.32 -10.88 12.01
N THR A 279 -23.40 -11.46 12.78
CA THR A 279 -23.54 -11.58 14.24
C THR A 279 -22.87 -10.40 14.93
N ILE A 280 -23.66 -9.61 15.67
CA ILE A 280 -23.14 -8.60 16.61
C ILE A 280 -23.26 -9.17 18.02
N THR A 281 -22.12 -9.43 18.68
CA THR A 281 -22.11 -10.16 19.96
C THR A 281 -22.61 -9.31 21.12
N ASN A 282 -22.16 -8.06 21.21
CA ASN A 282 -22.58 -7.12 22.24
C ASN A 282 -23.68 -6.20 21.73
N LYS A 283 -24.54 -5.71 22.64
CA LYS A 283 -25.51 -4.67 22.30
C LYS A 283 -24.79 -3.46 21.69
N VAL A 284 -25.31 -2.93 20.58
CA VAL A 284 -24.83 -1.69 19.97
C VAL A 284 -24.80 -0.59 21.03
N ALA A 285 -23.61 -0.06 21.28
CA ALA A 285 -23.36 1.01 22.23
C ALA A 285 -23.44 2.38 21.54
N SER A 286 -23.80 3.41 22.31
CA SER A 286 -23.79 4.81 21.88
C SER A 286 -23.77 5.71 23.11
N ASP A 287 -23.08 6.84 23.02
CA ASP A 287 -23.13 7.91 24.03
C ASP A 287 -24.43 8.74 23.90
N ASN A 288 -25.25 8.48 22.87
CA ASN A 288 -26.50 9.17 22.57
C ASN A 288 -27.67 8.16 22.47
N PRO A 289 -28.94 8.60 22.58
CA PRO A 289 -30.08 7.73 22.34
C PRO A 289 -30.08 7.16 20.90
N VAL A 290 -30.17 5.83 20.78
CA VAL A 290 -30.21 5.13 19.49
C VAL A 290 -31.64 4.75 19.13
N ARG A 291 -31.99 4.92 17.85
CA ARG A 291 -33.18 4.30 17.24
C ARG A 291 -32.73 3.34 16.15
N LEU A 292 -33.15 2.09 16.25
CA LEU A 292 -32.94 1.08 15.21
C LEU A 292 -34.21 0.97 14.37
N LYS A 293 -34.06 0.96 13.05
CA LYS A 293 -35.17 0.79 12.11
C LYS A 293 -34.81 -0.32 11.13
N ALA A 294 -35.68 -1.32 11.01
CA ALA A 294 -35.58 -2.30 9.95
C ALA A 294 -36.06 -1.70 8.63
N SER A 295 -35.39 -2.07 7.55
CA SER A 295 -35.74 -1.70 6.17
C SER A 295 -35.45 -2.87 5.24
N ASN A 296 -36.13 -2.92 4.10
CA ASN A 296 -35.71 -3.79 2.99
C ASN A 296 -34.45 -3.16 2.40
N ILE A 297 -33.28 -3.75 2.70
CA ILE A 297 -31.98 -3.36 2.14
C ILE A 297 -31.70 -4.23 0.91
#